data_AF-A0A1E5GVT6-F1
#
_entry.id   AF-A0A1E5GVT6-F1
#
_cell.length_a   1.000
_cell.length_b   1.000
_cell.length_c   1.000
_cell.angle_alpha   90.00
_cell.angle_beta   90.00
_cell.angle_gamma   90.00
#
_symmetry.space_group_name_H-M   'P 1'
#
loop_
_entity.id
_entity.type
_entity.pdbx_description
1 polymer ?
#
loop_
_entity_poly.entity_id
_entity_poly.type
_entity_poly.pdbx_seq_one_letter_code
_entity_poly.pdbx_strand_id
1 'polypeptide(L)'
;MKYELFVTLYKEALEYDSEEFYIAERGWQEWMEQFEDVDMVSFILKRVFYYATHDLRVVREDRKISRAKFSKSYEIPVRTVEAWEYGTTKMSNYDRLFIFYTFLMDDLLV
;
A
#
# COMPACT_ATOMS: atom_id res chain seq x y z
N MET A 1 3.67 11.69 3.70
CA MET A 1 4.92 10.95 3.38
C MET A 1 5.27 11.17 1.90
N LYS A 2 6.55 11.15 1.51
CA LYS A 2 6.94 11.20 0.08
C LYS A 2 6.77 9.84 -0.61
N TYR A 3 6.53 9.86 -1.92
CA TYR A 3 6.34 8.63 -2.72
C TYR A 3 7.60 7.76 -2.75
N GLU A 4 8.79 8.36 -2.85
CA GLU A 4 10.05 7.60 -2.89
C GLU A 4 10.26 6.79 -1.61
N LEU A 5 9.93 7.38 -0.46
CA LEU A 5 10.00 6.71 0.84
C LEU A 5 9.01 5.55 0.91
N PHE A 6 7.76 5.74 0.45
CA PHE A 6 6.79 4.65 0.34
C PHE A 6 7.34 3.49 -0.50
N VAL A 7 7.89 3.79 -1.69
CA VAL A 7 8.41 2.75 -2.59
C VAL A 7 9.55 1.98 -1.94
N THR A 8 10.45 2.65 -1.22
CA THR A 8 11.54 2.00 -0.48
C THR A 8 10.97 1.07 0.61
N LEU A 9 10.13 1.60 1.50
CA LEU A 9 9.52 0.83 2.58
C LEU A 9 8.71 -0.36 2.06
N TYR A 10 7.99 -0.19 0.95
CA TYR A 10 7.20 -1.24 0.30
C TYR A 10 8.09 -2.35 -0.26
N LYS A 11 9.18 -1.99 -0.95
CA LYS A 11 10.13 -2.99 -1.48
C LYS A 11 10.82 -3.75 -0.37
N GLU A 12 11.22 -3.05 0.69
CA GLU A 12 11.80 -3.68 1.87
C GLU A 12 10.82 -4.64 2.51
N ALA A 13 9.55 -4.26 2.67
CA ALA A 13 8.51 -5.12 3.24
C ALA A 13 8.33 -6.46 2.49
N LEU A 14 8.57 -6.49 1.17
CA LEU A 14 8.52 -7.73 0.39
C LEU A 14 9.63 -8.73 0.74
N GLU A 15 10.70 -8.30 1.40
CA GLU A 15 11.83 -9.14 1.80
C GLU A 15 11.63 -9.78 3.18
N TYR A 16 10.53 -9.46 3.89
CA TYR A 16 10.23 -10.00 5.21
C TYR A 16 9.04 -10.96 5.18
N ASP A 17 9.17 -12.07 5.89
CA ASP A 17 8.09 -13.05 6.07
C ASP A 17 7.10 -12.66 7.19
N SER A 18 7.43 -11.65 8.00
CA SER A 18 6.64 -11.27 9.18
C SER A 18 6.57 -9.75 9.35
N GLU A 19 5.36 -9.28 9.64
CA GLU A 19 5.08 -7.87 9.99
C GLU A 19 5.88 -7.44 11.21
N GLU A 20 5.99 -8.30 12.22
CA GLU A 20 6.69 -7.98 13.47
C GLU A 20 8.19 -7.75 13.23
N PHE A 21 8.83 -8.60 12.42
CA PHE A 21 10.25 -8.42 12.08
C PHE A 21 10.47 -7.15 11.24
N TYR A 22 9.60 -6.91 10.27
CA TYR A 22 9.65 -5.69 9.45
C TYR A 22 9.54 -4.42 10.32
N ILE A 23 8.57 -4.37 11.23
CA ILE A 23 8.37 -3.21 12.12
C ILE A 23 9.55 -3.06 13.09
N ALA A 24 10.06 -4.17 13.66
CA ALA A 24 11.15 -4.12 14.62
C ALA A 24 12.46 -3.59 14.01
N GLU A 25 12.78 -3.96 12.77
CA GLU A 25 14.01 -3.49 12.10
C GLU A 25 13.88 -2.09 11.48
N ARG A 26 12.66 -1.67 11.14
CA ARG A 26 12.39 -0.36 10.52
C ARG A 26 11.94 0.71 11.52
N GLY A 27 11.53 0.30 12.71
CA GLY A 27 11.28 1.18 13.83
C GLY A 27 12.59 1.80 14.30
N TRP A 28 12.70 3.12 14.18
CA TRP A 28 13.82 4.02 14.46
C TRP A 28 14.82 4.25 13.31
N GLN A 29 14.38 4.99 12.28
CA GLN A 29 15.25 5.50 11.22
C GLN A 29 15.04 7.01 10.99
N GLU A 30 16.01 7.69 10.35
CA GLU A 30 16.01 9.15 10.12
C GLU A 30 14.75 9.65 9.42
N TRP A 31 14.13 8.85 8.56
CA TRP A 31 12.90 9.26 7.87
C TRP A 31 11.71 9.47 8.82
N MET A 32 11.72 8.83 10.01
CA MET A 32 10.68 8.97 11.03
C MET A 32 10.66 10.35 11.66
N GLU A 33 11.77 11.10 11.64
CA GLU A 33 11.83 12.49 12.15
C GLU A 33 10.84 13.42 11.43
N GLN A 34 10.29 12.99 10.30
CA GLN A 34 9.23 13.69 9.56
C GLN A 34 7.84 13.54 10.21
N PHE A 35 7.70 12.71 11.24
CA PHE A 35 6.45 12.41 11.93
C PHE A 35 6.63 12.68 13.42
N GLU A 36 5.73 13.49 14.00
CA GLU A 36 5.78 13.81 15.44
C GLU A 36 5.26 12.66 16.32
N ASP A 37 4.44 11.77 15.74
CA ASP A 37 3.75 10.70 16.45
C ASP A 37 4.31 9.30 16.08
N VAL A 38 4.80 8.59 17.09
CA VAL A 38 5.35 7.23 16.97
C VAL A 38 4.25 6.22 16.61
N ASP A 39 3.01 6.45 17.04
CA ASP A 39 1.88 5.59 16.68
C ASP A 39 1.58 5.72 15.18
N MET A 40 1.74 6.91 14.61
CA MET A 40 1.62 7.13 13.16
C MET A 40 2.69 6.38 12.37
N VAL A 41 3.94 6.34 12.87
CA VAL A 41 5.00 5.54 12.23
C VAL A 41 4.63 4.06 12.24
N SER A 42 4.21 3.55 13.40
CA SER A 42 3.79 2.16 13.54
C SER A 42 2.61 1.83 12.61
N PHE A 43 1.66 2.75 12.47
CA PHE A 43 0.54 2.63 11.53
C PHE A 43 1.01 2.56 10.07
N ILE A 44 1.92 3.46 9.66
CA ILE A 44 2.48 3.49 8.31
C ILE A 44 3.15 2.17 7.99
N LEU A 45 4.02 1.67 8.87
CA LEU A 45 4.75 0.41 8.64
C LEU A 45 3.78 -0.77 8.51
N LYS A 46 2.78 -0.87 9.39
CA LYS A 46 1.72 -1.89 9.29
C LYS A 46 0.98 -1.83 7.96
N ARG A 47 0.58 -0.64 7.52
CA ARG A 47 -0.14 -0.47 6.26
C ARG A 47 0.72 -0.79 5.04
N VAL A 48 1.97 -0.34 5.03
CA VAL A 48 2.92 -0.65 3.94
C VAL A 48 3.15 -2.16 3.85
N PHE A 49 3.37 -2.83 4.98
CA PHE A 49 3.54 -4.29 5.02
C PHE A 49 2.28 -5.01 4.51
N TYR A 50 1.10 -4.59 4.96
CA TYR A 50 -0.18 -5.13 4.50
C TYR A 50 -0.34 -5.00 2.98
N TYR A 51 -0.06 -3.84 2.41
CA TYR A 51 -0.14 -3.62 0.95
C TYR A 51 0.91 -4.43 0.17
N ALA A 52 2.10 -4.62 0.74
CA ALA A 52 3.16 -5.41 0.12
C ALA A 52 2.77 -6.88 -0.01
N THR A 53 2.16 -7.43 1.04
CA THR A 53 1.90 -8.86 1.19
C THR A 53 0.52 -9.33 0.69
N HIS A 54 -0.41 -8.41 0.43
CA HIS A 54 -1.77 -8.74 -0.02
C HIS A 54 -2.05 -8.30 -1.45
N ASP A 55 -2.91 -9.03 -2.16
CA ASP A 55 -3.32 -8.64 -3.51
C ASP A 55 -4.26 -7.42 -3.52
N LEU A 56 -4.45 -6.82 -4.70
CA LEU A 56 -5.33 -5.65 -4.86
C LEU A 56 -6.76 -5.94 -4.41
N ARG A 57 -7.27 -7.15 -4.64
CA ARG A 57 -8.66 -7.50 -4.34
C ARG A 57 -8.88 -7.45 -2.83
N VAL A 58 -8.01 -8.11 -2.07
CA VAL A 58 -8.08 -8.15 -0.60
C VAL A 58 -8.01 -6.74 -0.03
N VAL A 59 -7.02 -5.95 -0.47
CA VAL A 59 -6.87 -4.56 0.00
C VAL A 59 -8.08 -3.69 -0.36
N ARG A 60 -8.61 -3.82 -1.58
CA ARG A 60 -9.79 -3.06 -2.04
C ARG A 60 -11.05 -3.42 -1.25
N GLU A 61 -11.27 -4.71 -1.02
CA GLU A 61 -12.43 -5.23 -0.29
C GLU A 61 -12.39 -4.85 1.20
N ASP A 62 -11.22 -4.90 1.83
CA ASP A 62 -11.00 -4.42 3.22
C ASP A 62 -11.38 -2.94 3.36
N ARG A 63 -11.01 -2.11 2.37
CA ARG A 63 -11.39 -0.69 2.29
C ARG A 63 -12.84 -0.46 1.85
N LYS A 64 -13.63 -1.51 1.61
CA LYS A 64 -15.03 -1.46 1.15
C LYS A 64 -15.20 -0.65 -0.15
N ILE A 65 -14.19 -0.64 -1.01
CA ILE A 65 -14.23 0.06 -2.30
C ILE A 65 -14.82 -0.89 -3.35
N SER A 66 -15.92 -0.51 -4.00
CA SER A 66 -16.44 -1.30 -5.12
C SER A 66 -15.53 -1.16 -6.35
N ARG A 67 -15.50 -2.17 -7.24
CA ARG A 67 -14.78 -2.08 -8.52
C ARG A 67 -15.22 -0.88 -9.35
N ALA A 68 -16.51 -0.55 -9.32
CA ALA A 68 -17.05 0.63 -9.99
C ALA A 68 -16.50 1.94 -9.40
N LYS A 69 -16.38 2.05 -8.07
CA LYS A 69 -15.76 3.22 -7.43
C LYS A 69 -14.28 3.30 -7.78
N PHE A 70 -13.54 2.18 -7.65
CA PHE A 70 -12.13 2.08 -8.01
C PHE A 70 -11.88 2.52 -9.46
N SER A 71 -12.68 1.98 -10.39
CA SER A 71 -12.61 2.32 -11.82
C SER A 71 -12.78 3.81 -12.08
N LYS A 72 -13.73 4.46 -11.40
CA LYS A 72 -13.94 5.91 -11.52
C LYS A 72 -12.79 6.72 -10.91
N SER A 73 -12.25 6.28 -9.77
CA SER A 73 -11.18 7.00 -9.06
C SER A 73 -9.86 7.02 -9.83
N TYR A 74 -9.54 5.95 -10.55
CA TYR A 74 -8.27 5.80 -11.26
C TYR A 74 -8.41 5.88 -12.80
N GLU A 75 -9.62 6.10 -13.31
CA GLU A 75 -9.95 6.06 -14.75
C GLU A 75 -9.52 4.75 -15.44
N ILE A 76 -9.53 3.65 -14.68
CA ILE A 76 -9.18 2.31 -15.18
C ILE A 76 -10.46 1.55 -15.51
N PRO A 77 -10.60 0.96 -16.70
CA PRO A 77 -11.78 0.18 -17.04
C PRO A 77 -12.06 -0.94 -16.02
N VAL A 78 -13.33 -1.13 -15.63
CA VAL A 78 -13.72 -2.18 -14.66
C VAL A 78 -13.19 -3.56 -15.07
N ARG A 79 -13.21 -3.88 -16.37
CA ARG A 79 -12.67 -5.15 -16.89
C ARG A 79 -11.17 -5.32 -16.64
N THR A 80 -10.40 -4.24 -16.65
CA THR A 80 -8.97 -4.27 -16.33
C THR A 80 -8.76 -4.56 -14.85
N VAL A 81 -9.57 -3.93 -13.98
CA VAL A 81 -9.55 -4.21 -12.53
C VAL A 81 -9.89 -5.67 -12.26
N GLU A 82 -10.94 -6.19 -12.90
CA GLU A 82 -11.31 -7.61 -12.81
C GLU A 82 -10.18 -8.51 -13.30
N ALA A 83 -9.56 -8.19 -14.44
CA ALA A 83 -8.46 -8.98 -14.99
C ALA A 83 -7.24 -9.03 -14.05
N TRP A 84 -6.95 -7.94 -13.35
CA TRP A 84 -5.90 -7.91 -12.33
C TRP A 84 -6.26 -8.74 -11.10
N GLU A 85 -7.50 -8.66 -10.62
CA GLU A 85 -7.95 -9.41 -9.44
C GLU A 85 -8.10 -10.92 -9.69
N TYR A 86 -8.47 -11.32 -10.89
CA TYR A 86 -8.55 -12.73 -11.29
C TYR A 86 -7.21 -13.28 -11.80
N GLY A 87 -6.17 -12.45 -11.87
CA GLY A 87 -4.84 -12.85 -12.34
C GLY A 87 -4.76 -13.17 -13.85
N THR A 88 -5.78 -12.82 -14.64
CA THR A 88 -5.76 -13.02 -16.10
C THR A 88 -4.82 -12.04 -16.79
N THR A 89 -4.51 -10.92 -16.15
CA THR A 89 -3.49 -9.97 -16.61
C THR A 89 -2.68 -9.49 -15.42
N LYS A 90 -1.36 -9.39 -15.59
CA LYS A 90 -0.48 -8.89 -14.53
C LYS A 90 -0.56 -7.36 -14.48
N MET A 91 -0.92 -6.82 -13.31
CA MET A 91 -0.78 -5.40 -13.01
C MET A 91 0.70 -5.01 -13.05
N SER A 92 1.02 -3.85 -13.64
CA SER A 92 2.39 -3.35 -13.63
C SER A 92 2.82 -2.99 -12.19
N ASN A 93 4.10 -3.15 -11.87
CA ASN A 93 4.60 -2.74 -10.56
C ASN A 93 4.39 -1.23 -10.32
N TYR A 94 4.45 -0.43 -11.39
CA TYR A 94 4.20 1.01 -11.32
C TYR A 94 2.76 1.32 -10.88
N ASP A 95 1.77 0.72 -11.53
CA ASP A 95 0.36 0.93 -11.18
C ASP A 95 0.09 0.47 -9.75
N ARG A 96 0.64 -0.69 -9.37
CA ARG A 96 0.48 -1.25 -8.03
C ARG A 96 1.01 -0.31 -6.95
N LEU A 97 2.24 0.16 -7.11
CA LEU A 97 2.87 1.09 -6.17
C LEU A 97 2.10 2.41 -6.09
N PHE A 98 1.67 2.95 -7.23
CA PHE A 98 0.92 4.20 -7.25
C PHE A 98 -0.44 4.08 -6.56
N ILE A 99 -1.21 3.03 -6.86
CA ILE A 99 -2.53 2.77 -6.25
C ILE A 99 -2.43 2.55 -4.73
N PHE A 100 -1.42 1.82 -4.26
CA PHE A 100 -1.26 1.60 -2.82
C PHE A 100 -0.69 2.81 -2.09
N TYR A 101 0.12 3.62 -2.77
CA TYR A 101 0.53 4.91 -2.23
C TYR A 101 -0.67 5.85 -2.03
N THR A 102 -1.56 5.97 -3.01
CA THR A 102 -2.77 6.78 -2.87
C THR A 102 -3.68 6.27 -1.76
N PHE A 103 -3.77 4.94 -1.56
CA PHE A 103 -4.48 4.36 -0.42
C PHE A 103 -3.86 4.74 0.93
N LEU A 104 -2.53 4.71 1.03
CA LEU A 104 -1.84 5.15 2.24
C LEU A 104 -2.05 6.64 2.52
N MET A 105 -2.00 7.47 1.48
CA MET A 105 -2.18 8.91 1.63
C MET A 105 -3.61 9.27 2.07
N ASP A 106 -4.62 8.57 1.53
CA ASP A 106 -6.00 8.69 2.03
C ASP A 106 -6.07 8.36 3.53
N ASP A 107 -5.41 7.29 3.97
CA ASP A 107 -5.41 6.84 5.37
C ASP A 107 -4.71 7.84 6.32
N LEU A 108 -3.78 8.66 5.81
CA LEU A 108 -3.03 9.67 6.58
C LEU A 108 -3.70 11.06 6.60
N LEU A 109 -4.74 11.28 5.81
CA LEU A 109 -5.46 12.56 5.70
C LEU A 109 -6.75 12.59 6.55
N VAL A 110 -7.07 11.50 7.25
CA VAL A 110 -8.22 11.35 8.15
C VAL A 110 -7.81 11.67 9.58
#